data_AF-A0A171CUQ5-F1
#
_entry.id   AF-A0A171CUQ5-F1
#
_cell.length_a   1.000
_cell.length_b   1.000
_cell.length_c   1.000
_cell.angle_alpha   90.00
_cell.angle_beta   90.00
_cell.angle_gamma   90.00
#
_symmetry.space_group_name_H-M   'P 1'
#
loop_
_entity.id
_entity.type
_entity.pdbx_description
1 polymer ?
#
loop_
_entity_poly.entity_id
_entity_poly.type
_entity_poly.pdbx_seq_one_letter_code
_entity_poly.pdbx_strand_id
1 'polypeptide(L)'
;MPELRGPLPPPIARGGRPRKYCSDACRWGFGRTRARRWRPLTQRHQRQDDTRKQRRHLRDQAEHLAQAAGKLALDLHAEDLAPPIQQTGWKPGPIASYTTAALPLLAQARAVLAAAATADRAAGATWDEIAAVLDVSPDTAARRYRT
;
A
#
# COMPACT_ATOMS: atom_id res chain seq x y z
N MET A 1 42.46 49.25 20.95
CA MET A 1 41.06 49.09 20.50
C MET A 1 40.99 47.83 19.66
N PRO A 2 40.38 46.71 20.10
CA PRO A 2 40.25 45.54 19.24
C PRO A 2 39.05 45.74 18.31
N GLU A 3 39.32 45.74 17.01
CA GLU A 3 38.31 45.70 15.95
C GLU A 3 37.53 44.38 16.04
N LEU A 4 36.25 44.45 16.38
CA LEU A 4 35.36 43.30 16.41
C LEU A 4 34.47 43.27 15.17
N ARG A 5 34.77 42.28 14.33
CA ARG A 5 33.85 41.44 13.54
C ARG A 5 33.12 42.13 12.38
N GLY A 6 33.57 41.76 11.17
CA GLY A 6 32.79 41.88 9.94
C GLY A 6 31.42 41.19 10.01
N PRO A 7 30.51 41.53 9.07
CA PRO A 7 29.08 41.26 9.20
C PRO A 7 28.77 39.76 9.07
N LEU A 8 27.73 39.29 9.77
CA LEU A 8 27.15 37.94 9.60
C LEU A 8 25.93 38.01 8.66
N PRO A 9 26.03 37.60 7.37
CA PRO A 9 24.89 37.40 6.48
C PRO A 9 24.41 35.92 6.48
N PRO A 10 23.23 35.63 5.91
CA PRO A 10 22.12 35.09 6.70
C PRO A 10 21.96 33.56 6.60
N PRO A 11 21.22 32.93 7.54
CA PRO A 11 20.76 31.57 7.35
C PRO A 11 19.55 31.55 6.40
N ILE A 12 19.77 31.15 5.14
CA ILE A 12 18.69 30.78 4.22
C ILE A 12 18.37 29.31 4.44
N ALA A 13 17.18 29.02 4.96
CA ALA A 13 16.52 27.74 4.75
C ALA A 13 15.00 27.91 4.88
N ARG A 14 14.36 28.10 3.71
CA ARG A 14 12.93 27.95 3.39
C ARG A 14 11.92 28.65 4.32
N GLY A 15 11.34 29.73 3.80
CA GLY A 15 9.95 30.16 4.08
C GLY A 15 9.66 30.89 5.39
N GLY A 16 10.68 31.28 6.18
CA GLY A 16 10.49 32.01 7.45
C GLY A 16 11.22 33.36 7.49
N ARG A 17 10.68 34.33 8.25
CA ARG A 17 11.32 35.64 8.48
C ARG A 17 12.74 35.48 9.04
N PRO A 18 13.72 36.31 8.62
CA PRO A 18 15.10 36.23 9.09
C PRO A 18 15.18 36.45 10.60
N ARG A 19 15.95 35.60 11.30
CA ARG A 19 16.23 35.73 12.74
C ARG A 19 17.71 35.98 12.96
N LYS A 20 18.04 36.96 13.81
CA LYS A 20 19.41 37.23 14.27
C LYS A 20 19.75 36.28 15.43
N TYR A 21 20.97 35.75 15.45
CA TYR A 21 21.47 34.89 16.52
C TYR A 21 22.71 35.53 17.16
N CYS A 22 22.81 35.43 18.48
CA CYS A 22 23.94 35.93 19.27
C CYS A 22 25.28 35.24 18.96
N SER A 23 25.23 33.97 18.55
CA SER A 23 26.41 33.15 18.27
C SER A 23 26.00 31.94 17.42
N ASP A 24 27.00 31.23 16.88
CA ASP A 24 26.77 29.97 16.19
C ASP A 24 26.21 28.88 17.12
N ALA A 25 26.52 28.93 18.41
CA ALA A 25 25.92 28.06 19.42
C ALA A 25 24.40 28.35 19.59
N CYS A 26 24.02 29.64 19.65
CA CYS A 26 22.60 30.06 19.69
C CYS A 26 21.85 29.55 18.43
N ARG A 27 22.48 29.68 17.26
CA ARG A 27 21.95 29.25 15.96
C ARG A 27 21.81 27.73 15.87
N TRP A 28 22.83 26.98 16.28
CA TRP A 28 22.83 25.52 16.22
C TRP A 28 21.88 24.90 17.24
N GLY A 29 21.78 25.47 18.45
CA GLY A 29 20.77 25.10 19.44
C GLY A 29 19.35 25.25 18.90
N PHE A 30 19.04 26.40 18.27
CA PHE A 30 17.75 26.61 17.61
C PHE A 30 17.49 25.63 16.47
N GLY A 31 18.48 25.38 15.62
CA GLY A 31 18.41 24.38 14.54
C GLY A 31 18.07 22.98 15.05
N ARG A 32 18.71 22.54 16.15
CA ARG A 32 18.42 21.24 16.79
C ARG A 32 17.03 21.20 17.41
N THR A 33 16.60 22.24 18.12
CA THR A 33 15.26 22.31 18.72
C THR A 33 14.17 22.31 17.65
N ARG A 34 14.38 23.07 16.56
CA ARG A 34 13.49 23.06 15.39
C ARG A 34 13.45 21.67 14.76
N ALA A 35 14.60 21.06 14.47
CA ALA A 35 14.65 19.70 13.91
C ALA A 35 13.93 18.68 14.82
N ARG A 36 14.10 18.76 16.15
CA ARG A 36 13.39 17.90 17.11
C ARG A 36 11.87 18.10 17.07
N ARG A 37 11.40 19.35 16.94
CA ARG A 37 9.96 19.66 16.85
C ARG A 37 9.33 19.21 15.52
N TRP A 38 10.03 19.40 14.40
CA TRP A 38 9.47 19.13 13.08
C TRP A 38 9.67 17.70 12.58
N ARG A 39 10.72 16.98 13.03
CA ARG A 39 10.97 15.57 12.63
C ARG A 39 9.76 14.65 12.85
N PRO A 40 9.08 14.66 14.02
CA PRO A 40 7.91 13.82 14.23
C PRO A 40 6.74 14.18 13.30
N LEU A 41 6.53 15.46 13.01
CA LEU A 41 5.48 15.94 12.10
C LEU A 41 5.75 15.50 10.66
N THR A 42 7.00 15.63 10.19
CA THR A 42 7.39 15.17 8.86
C THR A 42 7.31 13.65 8.73
N GLN A 43 7.71 12.90 9.77
CA GLN A 43 7.58 11.44 9.79
C GLN A 43 6.12 11.00 9.79
N ARG A 44 5.25 11.67 10.55
CA ARG A 44 3.81 11.39 10.55
C ARG A 44 3.19 11.64 9.18
N HIS A 45 3.52 12.77 8.54
CA HIS A 45 3.02 13.09 7.22
C HIS A 45 3.50 12.07 6.17
N GLN A 46 4.78 11.69 6.21
CA GLN A 46 5.34 10.67 5.35
C GLN A 46 4.61 9.33 5.50
N ARG A 47 4.39 8.87 6.74
CA ARG A 47 3.62 7.63 6.99
C ARG A 47 2.21 7.71 6.41
N GLN A 48 1.52 8.84 6.58
CA GLN A 48 0.17 9.02 6.03
C GLN A 48 0.16 9.00 4.50
N ASP A 49 1.15 9.62 3.85
CA ASP A 49 1.27 9.62 2.39
C ASP A 49 1.60 8.24 1.85
N ASP A 50 2.48 7.50 2.51
CA ASP A 50 2.84 6.13 2.13
C ASP A 50 1.63 5.19 2.29
N THR A 51 0.88 5.30 3.39
CA THR A 51 -0.39 4.56 3.57
C THR A 51 -1.41 4.93 2.48
N ARG A 52 -1.52 6.20 2.10
CA ARG A 52 -2.42 6.64 1.01
C ARG A 52 -2.01 6.09 -0.35
N LYS A 53 -0.72 6.01 -0.65
CA LYS A 53 -0.20 5.38 -1.88
C LYS A 53 -0.51 3.90 -1.90
N GLN A 54 -0.27 3.19 -0.79
CA GLN A 54 -0.54 1.77 -0.67
C GLN A 54 -2.04 1.47 -0.84
N ARG A 55 -2.94 2.25 -0.23
CA ARG A 55 -4.39 2.09 -0.40
C ARG A 55 -4.86 2.32 -1.84
N ARG A 56 -4.29 3.31 -2.54
CA ARG A 56 -4.58 3.53 -3.97
C ARG A 56 -4.15 2.33 -4.80
N HIS A 57 -2.92 1.85 -4.60
CA HIS A 57 -2.42 0.68 -5.30
C HIS A 57 -3.31 -0.56 -5.12
N LEU A 58 -3.77 -0.82 -3.89
CA LEU A 58 -4.69 -1.93 -3.60
C LEU A 58 -6.04 -1.78 -4.30
N ARG A 59 -6.57 -0.56 -4.35
CA ARG A 59 -7.82 -0.26 -5.06
C ARG A 59 -7.67 -0.52 -6.55
N ASP A 60 -6.59 -0.06 -7.17
CA ASP A 60 -6.32 -0.27 -8.59
C ASP A 60 -6.19 -1.77 -8.92
N GLN A 61 -5.52 -2.53 -8.05
CA GLN A 61 -5.42 -3.99 -8.19
C GLN A 61 -6.77 -4.70 -8.02
N ALA A 62 -7.60 -4.28 -7.07
CA ALA A 62 -8.95 -4.82 -6.88
C ALA A 62 -9.86 -4.54 -8.09
N GLU A 63 -9.74 -3.35 -8.69
CA GLU A 63 -10.49 -2.98 -9.88
C GLU A 63 -10.05 -3.82 -11.09
N HIS A 64 -8.75 -4.01 -11.30
CA HIS A 64 -8.24 -4.91 -12.33
C HIS A 64 -8.77 -6.35 -12.17
N LEU A 65 -8.86 -6.83 -10.93
CA LEU A 65 -9.40 -8.15 -10.64
C LEU A 65 -10.89 -8.24 -10.96
N ALA A 66 -11.66 -7.23 -10.59
CA ALA A 66 -13.09 -7.17 -10.89
C ALA A 66 -13.34 -7.18 -12.40
N GLN A 67 -12.56 -6.41 -13.18
CA GLN A 67 -12.64 -6.40 -14.64
C GLN A 67 -12.32 -7.77 -15.24
N ALA A 68 -11.25 -8.41 -14.74
CA ALA A 68 -10.82 -9.70 -15.25
C ALA A 68 -11.80 -10.83 -14.87
N ALA A 69 -12.43 -10.76 -13.69
CA ALA A 69 -13.52 -11.64 -13.29
C ALA A 69 -14.78 -11.43 -14.16
N GLY A 70 -15.12 -10.18 -14.47
CA GLY A 70 -16.22 -9.86 -15.39
C GLY A 70 -15.99 -10.40 -16.80
N LYS A 71 -14.76 -10.31 -17.31
CA LYS A 71 -14.39 -10.91 -18.58
C LYS A 71 -14.54 -12.44 -18.54
N LEU A 72 -14.04 -13.10 -17.49
CA LEU A 72 -14.22 -14.54 -17.33
C LEU A 72 -15.71 -14.92 -17.34
N ALA A 73 -16.57 -14.18 -16.63
CA ALA A 73 -18.00 -14.45 -16.63
C ALA A 73 -18.63 -14.36 -18.03
N LEU A 74 -18.19 -13.40 -18.85
CA LEU A 74 -18.63 -13.27 -20.25
C LEU A 74 -18.10 -14.39 -21.14
N ASP A 75 -16.83 -14.77 -21.00
CA ASP A 75 -16.21 -15.87 -21.74
C ASP A 75 -16.94 -17.19 -21.43
N LEU A 76 -17.25 -17.43 -20.15
CA LEU A 76 -18.05 -18.58 -19.69
C LEU A 76 -19.48 -18.56 -20.26
N HIS A 77 -20.13 -17.40 -20.29
CA HIS A 77 -21.47 -17.27 -20.86
C HIS A 77 -21.47 -17.52 -22.37
N ALA A 78 -20.42 -17.08 -23.09
CA ALA A 78 -20.27 -17.34 -24.52
C ALA A 78 -20.07 -18.84 -24.82
N GLU A 79 -19.31 -19.56 -23.97
CA GLU A 79 -19.13 -21.01 -24.07
C GLU A 79 -20.43 -21.80 -23.81
N ASP A 80 -21.28 -21.34 -22.88
CA ASP A 80 -22.60 -21.93 -22.65
C ASP A 80 -23.55 -21.78 -23.85
N LEU A 81 -23.45 -20.66 -24.59
CA LEU A 81 -24.30 -20.38 -25.75
C LEU A 81 -23.86 -21.13 -27.02
N ALA A 82 -22.56 -21.41 -27.16
CA ALA A 82 -22.00 -22.12 -28.31
C ALA A 82 -20.82 -23.01 -27.84
N PRO A 83 -21.10 -24.21 -27.30
CA PRO A 83 -20.04 -25.07 -26.80
C PRO A 83 -19.08 -25.41 -27.94
N PRO A 84 -17.76 -25.25 -27.77
CA PRO A 84 -16.80 -25.56 -28.81
C PRO A 84 -16.90 -27.06 -29.15
N ILE A 85 -17.36 -27.34 -30.38
CA ILE A 85 -17.42 -28.62 -31.11
C ILE A 85 -17.38 -29.87 -30.22
N GLN A 86 -18.49 -30.62 -30.18
CA GLN A 86 -18.57 -31.96 -29.56
C GLN A 86 -17.31 -32.78 -29.88
N GLN A 87 -16.41 -32.90 -28.91
CA GLN A 87 -15.32 -33.85 -28.98
C GLN A 87 -15.97 -35.23 -29.05
N THR A 88 -15.94 -35.85 -30.21
CA THR A 88 -16.42 -37.22 -30.42
C THR A 88 -15.59 -38.16 -29.57
N GLY A 89 -16.12 -38.49 -28.39
CA GLY A 89 -15.41 -39.21 -27.32
C GLY A 89 -15.55 -38.59 -25.92
N TRP A 90 -16.21 -37.43 -25.78
CA TRP A 90 -16.39 -36.75 -24.50
C TRP A 90 -17.31 -37.55 -23.56
N LYS A 91 -16.70 -38.20 -22.56
CA LYS A 91 -17.38 -38.50 -21.29
C LYS A 91 -17.29 -37.25 -20.42
N PRO A 92 -18.37 -36.79 -19.78
CA PRO A 92 -18.31 -35.65 -18.88
C PRO A 92 -17.50 -36.05 -17.64
N GLY A 93 -16.21 -35.74 -17.64
CA GLY A 93 -15.41 -35.64 -16.43
C GLY A 93 -15.63 -34.24 -15.85
N PRO A 94 -15.91 -34.09 -14.55
CA PRO A 94 -16.24 -32.80 -13.99
C PRO A 94 -14.97 -31.92 -13.98
N ILE A 95 -15.04 -30.68 -14.48
CA ILE A 95 -14.22 -29.52 -14.04
C ILE A 95 -12.91 -29.17 -14.82
N ALA A 96 -12.59 -29.76 -15.98
CA ALA A 96 -11.23 -29.61 -16.55
C ALA A 96 -10.89 -28.30 -17.33
N SER A 97 -11.84 -27.58 -17.93
CA SER A 97 -11.56 -26.34 -18.69
C SER A 97 -11.83 -25.07 -17.88
N TYR A 98 -12.91 -25.07 -17.10
CA TYR A 98 -13.34 -23.97 -16.22
C TYR A 98 -12.31 -23.59 -15.15
N THR A 99 -11.47 -24.55 -14.73
CA THR A 99 -10.45 -24.33 -13.70
C THR A 99 -9.25 -23.58 -14.21
N THR A 100 -8.77 -23.85 -15.43
CA THR A 100 -7.51 -23.31 -15.94
C THR A 100 -7.55 -21.80 -16.17
N ALA A 101 -8.69 -21.26 -16.65
CA ALA A 101 -8.89 -19.81 -16.83
C ALA A 101 -9.13 -19.07 -15.50
N ALA A 102 -9.69 -19.75 -14.48
CA ALA A 102 -9.94 -19.18 -13.15
C ALA A 102 -8.68 -19.15 -12.27
N LEU A 103 -7.70 -20.03 -12.50
CA LEU A 103 -6.44 -20.07 -11.76
C LEU A 103 -5.66 -18.74 -11.71
N PRO A 104 -5.40 -18.04 -12.83
CA PRO A 104 -4.69 -16.76 -12.79
C PRO A 104 -5.45 -15.68 -12.02
N LEU A 105 -6.78 -15.63 -12.14
CA LEU A 105 -7.63 -14.71 -11.39
C LEU A 105 -7.57 -14.96 -9.89
N LEU A 106 -7.62 -16.23 -9.51
CA LEU A 106 -7.52 -16.66 -8.11
C LEU A 106 -6.13 -16.38 -7.53
N ALA A 107 -5.07 -16.52 -8.32
CA ALA A 107 -3.72 -16.11 -7.94
C ALA A 107 -3.64 -14.58 -7.73
N GLN A 108 -4.24 -13.81 -8.63
CA GLN A 108 -4.27 -12.34 -8.53
C GLN A 108 -5.08 -11.88 -7.31
N ALA A 109 -6.23 -12.52 -7.02
CA ALA A 109 -7.04 -12.25 -5.82
C ALA A 109 -6.25 -12.46 -4.54
N ARG A 110 -5.51 -13.57 -4.47
CA ARG A 110 -4.64 -13.88 -3.32
C ARG A 110 -3.55 -12.82 -3.14
N ALA A 111 -2.96 -12.33 -4.22
CA ALA A 111 -1.94 -11.28 -4.16
C ALA A 111 -2.51 -9.95 -3.63
N VAL A 112 -3.70 -9.54 -4.11
CA VAL A 112 -4.37 -8.32 -3.62
C VAL A 112 -4.73 -8.45 -2.13
N LEU A 113 -5.29 -9.58 -1.72
CA LEU A 113 -5.63 -9.84 -0.32
C LEU A 113 -4.40 -9.82 0.59
N ALA A 114 -3.28 -10.39 0.16
CA ALA A 114 -2.02 -10.34 0.92
C ALA A 114 -1.48 -8.90 1.03
N ALA A 115 -1.52 -8.13 -0.05
CA ALA A 115 -1.10 -6.74 -0.05
C ALA A 115 -2.03 -5.86 0.83
N ALA A 116 -3.33 -6.19 0.91
CA ALA A 116 -4.28 -5.53 1.81
C ALA A 116 -3.99 -5.86 3.27
N ALA A 117 -3.83 -7.14 3.60
CA ALA A 117 -3.51 -7.57 4.96
C ALA A 117 -2.20 -6.94 5.47
N THR A 118 -1.16 -6.84 4.62
CA THR A 118 0.10 -6.16 4.99
C THR A 118 -0.10 -4.65 5.20
N ALA A 119 -0.94 -3.99 4.41
CA ALA A 119 -1.29 -2.57 4.61
C ALA A 119 -2.03 -2.35 5.93
N ASP A 120 -2.98 -3.22 6.26
CA ASP A 120 -3.75 -3.16 7.50
C ASP A 120 -2.84 -3.41 8.72
N ARG A 121 -1.92 -4.38 8.62
CA ARG A 121 -0.89 -4.59 9.64
C ARG A 121 0.02 -3.37 9.82
N ALA A 122 0.44 -2.72 8.73
CA ALA A 122 1.24 -1.50 8.79
C ALA A 122 0.46 -0.31 9.38
N ALA A 123 -0.86 -0.29 9.20
CA ALA A 123 -1.75 0.71 9.81
C ALA A 123 -2.05 0.42 11.30
N GLY A 124 -1.65 -0.74 11.81
CA GLY A 124 -1.79 -1.15 13.22
C GLY A 124 -2.97 -2.06 13.53
N ALA A 125 -3.71 -2.52 12.51
CA ALA A 125 -4.81 -3.48 12.71
C ALA A 125 -4.29 -4.80 13.28
N THR A 126 -5.01 -5.36 14.23
CA THR A 126 -4.73 -6.67 14.83
C THR A 126 -5.07 -7.80 13.87
N TRP A 127 -4.51 -8.99 14.11
CA TRP A 127 -4.87 -10.16 13.29
C TRP A 127 -6.32 -10.59 13.49
N ASP A 128 -6.93 -10.31 14.65
CA ASP A 128 -8.34 -10.58 14.90
C ASP A 128 -9.24 -9.69 14.02
N GLU A 129 -8.92 -8.40 13.91
CA GLU A 129 -9.65 -7.46 13.05
C GLU A 129 -9.53 -7.84 11.56
N ILE A 130 -8.34 -8.24 11.11
CA ILE A 130 -8.12 -8.69 9.73
C ILE A 130 -8.86 -10.01 9.47
N ALA A 131 -8.83 -10.94 10.41
CA ALA A 131 -9.46 -12.24 10.28
C ALA A 131 -10.99 -12.17 10.26
N ALA A 132 -11.58 -11.24 11.02
CA ALA A 132 -13.02 -10.97 10.98
C ALA A 132 -13.49 -10.47 9.61
N VAL A 133 -12.71 -9.62 8.94
CA VAL A 133 -13.02 -9.14 7.58
C VAL A 133 -12.87 -10.24 6.54
N LEU A 134 -11.89 -11.13 6.71
CA LEU A 134 -11.61 -12.24 5.82
C LEU A 134 -12.45 -13.49 6.10
N ASP A 135 -13.30 -13.47 7.14
CA ASP A 135 -14.10 -14.59 7.65
C ASP A 135 -13.26 -15.87 7.87
N VAL A 136 -12.11 -15.73 8.53
CA VAL A 136 -11.21 -16.84 8.86
C VAL A 136 -10.77 -16.75 10.33
N SER A 137 -10.12 -17.80 10.83
CA SER A 137 -9.50 -17.73 12.16
C SER A 137 -8.30 -16.76 12.17
N PRO A 138 -8.03 -16.07 13.29
CA PRO A 138 -6.86 -15.19 13.44
C PRO A 138 -5.53 -15.91 13.17
N ASP A 139 -5.41 -17.16 13.60
CA ASP A 139 -4.23 -17.99 13.39
C ASP A 139 -4.06 -18.38 11.91
N THR A 140 -5.18 -18.59 11.19
CA THR A 140 -5.17 -18.79 9.73
C THR A 140 -4.77 -17.52 8.99
N ALA A 141 -5.31 -16.36 9.38
CA ALA A 141 -4.95 -15.07 8.78
C ALA A 141 -3.46 -14.76 9.00
N ALA A 142 -2.98 -14.93 10.23
CA ALA A 142 -1.57 -14.77 10.56
C ALA A 142 -0.70 -15.76 9.76
N ARG A 143 -0.98 -17.07 9.77
CA ARG A 143 -0.15 -18.03 9.01
C ARG A 143 -0.12 -17.77 7.50
N ARG A 144 -1.22 -17.30 6.90
CA ARG A 144 -1.30 -17.07 5.45
C ARG A 144 -0.70 -15.75 4.98
N TYR A 145 -0.78 -14.71 5.81
CA TYR A 145 -0.46 -13.33 5.39
C TYR A 145 0.65 -12.66 6.22
N ARG A 146 1.23 -13.37 7.19
CA ARG A 146 2.44 -12.95 7.91
C ARG A 146 3.65 -13.26 7.03
N THR A 147 3.90 -12.39 6.06
CA THR A 147 5.16 -12.30 5.32
C THR A 147 6.20 -11.55 6.14
#